data_AF-A0A7Y8KGJ7-F1
#
_entry.id   AF-A0A7Y8KGJ7-F1
#
_cell.length_a   1.000
_cell.length_b   1.000
_cell.length_c   1.000
_cell.angle_alpha   90.00
_cell.angle_beta   90.00
_cell.angle_gamma   90.00
#
_symmetry.space_group_name_H-M   'P 1'
#
loop_
_entity.id
_entity.type
_entity.pdbx_description
1 polymer ?
#
loop_
_entity_poly.entity_id
_entity_poly.type
_entity_poly.pdbx_seq_one_letter_code
_entity_poly.pdbx_strand_id
1 'polypeptide(L)'
;MTSLQIRNESDRNKAMGYIAGLDLAKPKKLAITEVDRSGEQNKALHAALSDIAAQVEHAGKKWDVLIWKRLLTAAWLRESGDQPQMIPAVDGNGFDVIYERTSKLTVKQCGELIEWVHAFGAEHQVRWTQKDNWGGRY
;
A
#
# COMPACT_ATOMS: atom_id res chain seq x y z
N MET A 1 15.84 0.45 1.31
CA MET A 1 15.79 -0.33 2.57
C MET A 1 16.06 -1.77 2.23
N THR A 2 17.10 -2.37 2.80
CA THR A 2 17.36 -3.81 2.66
C THR A 2 16.58 -4.53 3.75
N SER A 3 15.66 -5.41 3.38
CA SER A 3 14.96 -6.28 4.33
C SER A 3 15.53 -7.70 4.25
N LEU A 4 15.73 -8.32 5.41
CA LEU A 4 16.16 -9.72 5.53
C LEU A 4 15.12 -10.46 6.36
N GLN A 5 14.55 -11.53 5.81
CA GLN A 5 13.69 -12.42 6.59
C GLN A 5 14.54 -13.40 7.38
N ILE A 6 14.28 -13.51 8.69
CA ILE A 6 14.96 -14.45 9.58
C ILE A 6 13.98 -15.57 9.91
N ARG A 7 14.11 -16.72 9.25
CA ARG A 7 13.17 -17.86 9.43
C ARG A 7 13.82 -19.05 10.13
N ASN A 8 15.14 -19.14 10.10
CA ASN A 8 15.92 -20.23 10.67
C ASN A 8 17.30 -19.75 11.10
N GLU A 9 18.09 -20.64 11.69
CA GLU A 9 19.41 -20.33 12.22
C GLU A 9 20.41 -19.90 11.13
N SER A 10 20.28 -20.44 9.91
CA SER A 10 21.08 -20.00 8.76
C SER A 10 20.79 -18.53 8.40
N ASP A 11 19.52 -18.13 8.37
CA ASP A 11 19.14 -16.74 8.09
C ASP A 11 19.65 -15.80 9.21
N ARG A 12 19.63 -16.27 10.47
CA ARG A 12 20.22 -15.54 11.62
C ARG A 12 21.73 -15.32 11.44
N ASN A 13 22.47 -16.36 11.06
CA ASN A 13 23.91 -16.25 10.82
C ASN A 13 24.25 -15.28 9.69
N LYS A 14 23.44 -15.28 8.61
CA LYS A 14 23.57 -14.29 7.52
C LYS A 14 23.32 -12.86 8.00
N ALA A 15 22.29 -12.65 8.83
CA ALA A 15 21.99 -11.34 9.40
C ALA A 15 23.16 -10.80 10.23
N MET A 16 23.74 -11.65 11.10
CA MET A 16 24.90 -11.27 11.91
C MET A 16 26.11 -10.92 11.05
N GLY A 17 26.40 -11.71 10.02
CA GLY A 17 27.49 -11.42 9.09
C GLY A 17 27.30 -10.09 8.37
N TYR A 18 26.07 -9.78 7.94
CA TYR A 18 25.75 -8.49 7.34
C TYR A 18 25.97 -7.33 8.31
N ILE A 19 25.48 -7.45 9.55
CA ILE A 19 25.63 -6.43 10.59
C ILE A 19 27.12 -6.20 10.92
N ALA A 20 27.90 -7.28 11.04
CA ALA A 20 29.34 -7.19 11.32
C ALA A 20 30.13 -6.49 10.20
N GLY A 21 29.67 -6.58 8.96
CA GLY A 21 30.30 -5.95 7.80
C GLY A 21 29.82 -4.54 7.46
N LEU A 22 28.90 -3.95 8.26
CA LEU A 22 28.40 -2.60 7.99
C LEU A 22 29.46 -1.53 8.24
N ASP A 23 29.65 -0.63 7.28
CA ASP A 23 30.36 0.63 7.51
C ASP A 23 29.53 1.55 8.41
N LEU A 24 30.07 1.83 9.60
CA LEU A 24 29.46 2.64 10.65
C LEU A 24 29.96 4.10 10.67
N ALA A 25 30.62 4.58 9.60
CA ALA A 25 31.00 5.99 9.47
C ALA A 25 29.81 6.96 9.62
N LYS A 26 28.58 6.49 9.37
CA LYS A 26 27.32 7.17 9.73
C LYS A 26 26.42 6.23 10.54
N PRO A 27 25.66 6.73 11.54
CA PRO A 27 24.74 5.92 12.32
C PRO A 27 23.75 5.16 11.45
N LYS A 28 23.47 3.90 11.82
CA LYS A 28 22.50 3.03 11.14
C LYS A 28 21.34 2.72 12.09
N LYS A 29 20.13 2.66 11.54
CA LYS A 29 18.92 2.21 12.27
C LYS A 29 18.64 0.75 11.93
N LEU A 30 18.64 -0.11 12.94
CA LEU A 30 18.17 -1.50 12.84
C LEU A 30 16.74 -1.58 13.39
N ALA A 31 15.86 -2.27 12.69
CA ALA A 31 14.52 -2.57 13.15
C ALA A 31 14.24 -4.06 12.92
N ILE A 32 13.90 -4.76 14.00
CA ILE A 32 13.42 -6.14 13.94
C ILE A 32 11.92 -6.08 14.18
N THR A 33 11.16 -6.55 13.22
CA THR A 33 9.70 -6.61 13.29
C THR A 33 9.27 -8.03 12.96
N GLU A 34 8.11 -8.44 13.49
CA GLU A 34 7.45 -9.66 13.03
C GLU A 34 7.24 -9.61 11.51
N VAL A 35 7.16 -10.79 10.88
CA VAL A 35 6.79 -10.88 9.47
C VAL A 35 5.35 -10.41 9.36
N ASP A 36 5.20 -9.17 8.95
CA ASP A 36 3.90 -8.55 8.92
C ASP A 36 3.11 -9.14 7.75
N ARG A 37 1.99 -9.82 8.05
CA ARG A 37 1.01 -10.22 7.02
C ARG A 37 0.51 -8.97 6.27
N SER A 38 0.60 -7.78 6.88
CA SER A 38 0.34 -6.50 6.22
C SER A 38 1.28 -6.23 5.04
N GLY A 39 2.49 -6.80 5.01
CA GLY A 39 3.45 -6.56 3.93
C GLY A 39 3.01 -7.15 2.59
N GLU A 40 2.39 -8.33 2.61
CA GLU A 40 1.83 -8.96 1.42
C GLU A 40 0.58 -8.23 0.94
N GLN A 41 -0.32 -7.87 1.86
CA GLN A 41 -1.51 -7.07 1.55
C GLN A 41 -1.12 -5.70 1.00
N ASN A 42 -0.16 -5.00 1.60
CA ASN A 42 0.32 -3.72 1.09
C ASN A 42 0.91 -3.86 -0.31
N LYS A 43 1.71 -4.90 -0.57
CA LYS A 43 2.23 -5.18 -1.93
C LYS A 43 1.11 -5.44 -2.92
N ALA A 44 0.09 -6.21 -2.54
CA ALA A 44 -1.06 -6.51 -3.38
C ALA A 44 -1.85 -5.24 -3.70
N LEU A 45 -2.18 -4.44 -2.69
CA LEU A 45 -2.85 -3.14 -2.85
C LEU A 45 -2.04 -2.23 -3.79
N HIS A 46 -0.74 -2.12 -3.59
CA HIS A 46 0.13 -1.29 -4.44
C HIS A 46 0.21 -1.80 -5.88
N ALA A 47 0.20 -3.11 -6.11
CA ALA A 47 0.16 -3.69 -7.45
C ALA A 47 -1.18 -3.36 -8.16
N ALA A 48 -2.31 -3.61 -7.50
CA ALA A 48 -3.63 -3.29 -8.04
C ALA A 48 -3.77 -1.80 -8.37
N LEU A 49 -3.33 -0.91 -7.47
CA LEU A 49 -3.33 0.53 -7.72
C LEU A 49 -2.46 0.94 -8.91
N SER A 50 -1.34 0.24 -9.14
CA SER A 50 -0.46 0.50 -10.28
C SER A 50 -1.12 0.10 -11.60
N ASP A 51 -1.82 -1.04 -11.61
CA ASP A 51 -2.56 -1.52 -12.76
C ASP A 51 -3.73 -0.59 -13.11
N ILE A 52 -4.46 -0.09 -12.10
CA ILE A 52 -5.52 0.92 -12.28
C ILE A 52 -4.94 2.21 -12.84
N ALA A 53 -3.85 2.73 -12.25
CA ALA A 53 -3.23 3.98 -12.70
C ALA A 53 -2.79 3.93 -14.17
N ALA A 54 -2.34 2.77 -14.65
CA ALA A 54 -1.96 2.58 -16.04
C ALA A 54 -3.16 2.51 -17.00
N GLN A 55 -4.31 2.02 -16.53
CA GLN A 55 -5.42 1.59 -17.41
C GLN A 55 -6.64 2.52 -17.35
N VAL A 56 -6.91 3.17 -16.21
CA VAL A 56 -8.16 3.89 -15.96
C VAL A 56 -7.95 5.41 -16.04
N GLU A 57 -8.86 6.08 -16.74
CA GLU A 57 -8.98 7.54 -16.72
C GLU A 57 -10.11 7.98 -15.79
N HIS A 58 -9.89 9.04 -15.04
CA HIS A 58 -10.88 9.63 -14.15
C HIS A 58 -10.82 11.15 -14.22
N ALA A 59 -11.98 11.82 -14.30
CA ALA A 59 -12.07 13.26 -14.50
C ALA A 59 -11.24 13.76 -15.70
N GLY A 60 -11.29 13.02 -16.81
CA GLY A 60 -10.68 13.41 -18.10
C GLY A 60 -9.16 13.24 -18.18
N LYS A 61 -8.51 12.55 -17.23
CA LYS A 61 -7.08 12.21 -17.33
C LYS A 61 -6.70 10.96 -16.53
N LYS A 62 -5.50 10.46 -16.79
CA LYS A 62 -4.85 9.46 -15.93
C LYS A 62 -4.20 10.12 -14.72
N TRP A 63 -4.26 9.42 -13.60
CA TRP A 63 -3.67 9.85 -12.34
C TRP A 63 -2.57 8.89 -11.93
N ASP A 64 -1.63 9.38 -11.13
CA ASP A 64 -0.59 8.52 -10.56
C ASP A 64 -1.17 7.58 -9.49
N VAL A 65 -0.35 6.61 -9.10
CA VAL A 65 -0.70 5.59 -8.09
C VAL A 65 -1.05 6.23 -6.75
N LEU A 66 -0.42 7.34 -6.37
CA LEU A 66 -0.64 8.01 -5.10
C LEU A 66 -2.03 8.67 -5.06
N ILE A 67 -2.44 9.29 -6.15
CA ILE A 67 -3.76 9.92 -6.30
C ILE A 67 -4.83 8.83 -6.37
N TRP A 68 -4.64 7.77 -7.16
CA TRP A 68 -5.57 6.64 -7.19
C TRP A 68 -5.75 6.00 -5.82
N LYS A 69 -4.68 5.87 -5.04
CA LYS A 69 -4.76 5.41 -3.65
C LYS A 69 -5.72 6.28 -2.83
N ARG A 70 -5.60 7.61 -2.92
CA ARG A 70 -6.48 8.54 -2.21
C ARG A 70 -7.94 8.42 -2.68
N LEU A 71 -8.16 8.36 -3.98
CA LEU A 71 -9.50 8.28 -4.57
C LEU A 71 -10.24 7.01 -4.15
N LEU A 72 -9.60 5.85 -4.27
CA LEU A 72 -10.23 4.56 -3.95
C LEU A 72 -10.39 4.37 -2.44
N THR A 73 -9.39 4.76 -1.63
CA THR A 73 -9.57 4.75 -0.16
C THR A 73 -10.72 5.66 0.26
N ALA A 74 -10.87 6.84 -0.35
CA ALA A 74 -11.98 7.73 -0.03
C ALA A 74 -13.34 7.15 -0.41
N ALA A 75 -13.44 6.47 -1.56
CA ALA A 75 -14.67 5.82 -1.99
C ALA A 75 -15.04 4.66 -1.06
N TRP A 76 -14.09 3.80 -0.75
CA TRP A 76 -14.27 2.70 0.19
C TRP A 76 -14.66 3.16 1.61
N LEU A 77 -14.04 4.22 2.13
CA LEU A 77 -14.40 4.78 3.44
C LEU A 77 -15.86 5.23 3.46
N ARG A 78 -16.30 5.97 2.42
CA ARG A 78 -17.70 6.43 2.30
C ARG A 78 -18.70 5.28 2.31
N GLU A 79 -18.38 4.18 1.63
CA GLU A 79 -19.22 2.98 1.65
C GLU A 79 -19.19 2.26 3.01
N SER A 80 -18.05 2.29 3.70
CA SER A 80 -17.87 1.72 5.03
C SER A 80 -18.50 2.57 6.15
N GLY A 81 -19.15 3.68 5.81
CA GLY A 81 -19.80 4.59 6.76
C GLY A 81 -18.87 5.63 7.41
N ASP A 82 -17.62 5.73 6.95
CA ASP A 82 -16.65 6.73 7.39
C ASP A 82 -16.47 7.82 6.32
N GLN A 83 -16.14 9.04 6.70
CA GLN A 83 -16.05 10.16 5.75
C GLN A 83 -14.72 10.90 5.88
N PRO A 84 -14.05 11.21 4.74
CA PRO A 84 -12.91 12.11 4.74
C PRO A 84 -13.30 13.47 5.33
N GLN A 85 -12.40 14.06 6.11
CA GLN A 85 -12.62 15.40 6.66
C GLN A 85 -12.19 16.45 5.64
N MET A 86 -13.08 17.35 5.26
CA MET A 86 -12.72 18.53 4.46
C MET A 86 -12.52 19.71 5.41
N ILE A 87 -11.32 20.26 5.46
CA ILE A 87 -10.95 21.36 6.33
C ILE A 87 -10.40 22.53 5.52
N PRO A 88 -10.59 23.79 5.95
CA PRO A 88 -9.92 24.92 5.32
C PRO A 88 -8.40 24.73 5.31
N ALA A 89 -7.77 25.06 4.19
CA ALA A 89 -6.33 24.97 4.05
C ALA A 89 -5.63 25.90 5.06
N VAL A 90 -4.54 25.43 5.65
CA VAL A 90 -3.84 26.18 6.72
C VAL A 90 -3.25 27.51 6.22
N ASP A 91 -2.98 27.62 4.93
CA ASP A 91 -2.51 28.83 4.27
C ASP A 91 -3.63 29.78 3.83
N GLY A 92 -4.90 29.40 4.07
CA GLY A 92 -6.09 30.15 3.69
C GLY A 92 -6.49 29.99 2.22
N ASN A 93 -5.75 29.23 1.41
CA ASN A 93 -5.97 29.12 -0.04
C ASN A 93 -6.73 27.85 -0.42
N GLY A 94 -7.96 27.73 0.07
CA GLY A 94 -8.89 26.66 -0.33
C GLY A 94 -9.14 25.65 0.79
N PHE A 95 -9.16 24.37 0.44
CA PHE A 95 -9.53 23.28 1.33
C PHE A 95 -8.62 22.08 1.16
N ASP A 96 -8.32 21.43 2.28
CA ASP A 96 -7.63 20.15 2.34
C ASP A 96 -8.63 19.05 2.64
N VAL A 97 -8.53 17.94 1.90
CA VAL A 97 -9.26 16.71 2.23
C VAL A 97 -8.32 15.78 2.98
N ILE A 98 -8.61 15.58 4.27
CA ILE A 98 -7.88 14.69 5.17
C ILE A 98 -8.54 13.32 5.15
N TYR A 99 -7.75 12.33 4.74
CA TYR A 99 -8.14 10.93 4.72
C TYR A 99 -7.56 10.21 5.93
N GLU A 100 -8.24 9.15 6.40
CA GLU A 100 -7.65 8.22 7.35
C GLU A 100 -6.37 7.62 6.77
N ARG A 101 -5.33 7.48 7.60
CA ARG A 101 -4.04 6.99 7.10
C ARG A 101 -4.18 5.51 6.79
N THR A 102 -4.04 5.14 5.52
CA THR A 102 -3.97 3.71 5.11
C THR A 102 -2.94 2.90 5.91
N SER A 103 -1.86 3.53 6.39
CA SER A 103 -0.84 2.90 7.25
C SER A 103 -1.31 2.57 8.68
N LYS A 104 -2.49 3.04 9.08
CA LYS A 104 -3.14 2.72 10.36
C LYS A 104 -4.28 1.71 10.20
N LEU A 105 -4.62 1.31 8.97
CA LEU A 105 -5.64 0.30 8.75
C LEU A 105 -5.20 -1.01 9.41
N THR A 106 -6.15 -1.66 10.08
CA THR A 106 -5.98 -3.03 10.55
C THR A 106 -5.81 -3.97 9.35
N VAL A 107 -5.24 -5.16 9.58
CA VAL A 107 -5.11 -6.22 8.55
C VAL A 107 -6.46 -6.55 7.91
N LYS A 108 -7.55 -6.51 8.70
CA LYS A 108 -8.91 -6.74 8.23
C LYS A 108 -9.35 -5.64 7.26
N GLN A 109 -9.25 -4.37 7.68
CA GLN A 109 -9.60 -3.21 6.86
C GLN A 109 -8.75 -3.12 5.57
N CYS A 110 -7.47 -3.50 5.65
CA CYS A 110 -6.63 -3.55 4.45
C CYS A 110 -7.12 -4.62 3.47
N GLY A 111 -7.56 -5.78 3.97
CA GLY A 111 -8.20 -6.81 3.15
C GLY A 111 -9.49 -6.33 2.50
N GLU A 112 -10.38 -5.69 3.26
CA GLU A 112 -11.64 -5.10 2.76
C GLU A 112 -11.37 -4.05 1.67
N LEU A 113 -10.39 -3.18 1.87
CA LEU A 113 -9.99 -2.19 0.86
C LEU A 113 -9.45 -2.85 -0.42
N ILE A 114 -8.64 -3.91 -0.31
CA ILE A 114 -8.12 -4.64 -1.48
C ILE A 114 -9.26 -5.25 -2.28
N GLU A 115 -10.19 -5.92 -1.62
CA GLU A 115 -11.37 -6.51 -2.26
C GLU A 115 -12.20 -5.44 -2.99
N TRP A 116 -12.42 -4.31 -2.33
CA TRP A 116 -13.12 -3.17 -2.93
C TRP A 116 -12.41 -2.62 -4.17
N VAL A 117 -11.08 -2.48 -4.12
CA VAL A 117 -10.26 -2.05 -5.26
C VAL A 117 -10.34 -3.03 -6.43
N HIS A 118 -10.38 -4.34 -6.16
CA HIS A 118 -10.58 -5.34 -7.19
C HIS A 118 -11.98 -5.26 -7.81
N ALA A 119 -13.02 -5.03 -7.01
CA ALA A 119 -14.38 -4.80 -7.53
C ALA A 119 -14.42 -3.58 -8.46
N PHE A 120 -13.86 -2.44 -8.03
CA PHE A 120 -13.72 -1.25 -8.86
C PHE A 120 -12.99 -1.54 -10.18
N GLY A 121 -11.87 -2.27 -10.12
CA GLY A 121 -11.11 -2.62 -11.32
C GLY A 121 -11.87 -3.55 -12.25
N ALA A 122 -12.68 -4.48 -11.73
CA ALA A 122 -13.53 -5.34 -12.54
C ALA A 122 -14.59 -4.55 -13.32
N GLU A 123 -15.21 -3.55 -12.70
CA GLU A 123 -16.14 -2.62 -13.35
C GLU A 123 -15.48 -1.83 -14.50
N HIS A 124 -14.18 -1.54 -14.35
CA HIS A 124 -13.38 -0.80 -15.33
C HIS A 124 -12.57 -1.70 -16.25
N GLN A 125 -12.80 -3.02 -16.21
CA GLN A 125 -12.11 -4.03 -17.03
C GLN A 125 -10.58 -3.96 -16.95
N VAL A 126 -10.06 -3.64 -15.75
CA VAL A 126 -8.63 -3.60 -15.45
C VAL A 126 -8.06 -5.02 -15.54
N ARG A 127 -6.92 -5.16 -16.21
CA ARG A 127 -6.17 -6.43 -16.25
C ARG A 127 -5.12 -6.41 -15.14
N TRP A 128 -5.15 -7.33 -14.18
CA TRP A 128 -4.15 -7.38 -13.10
C TRP A 128 -2.88 -8.08 -13.58
N THR A 129 -1.74 -7.52 -13.17
CA THR A 129 -0.41 -8.06 -13.46
C THR A 129 0.10 -8.95 -12.35
N GLN A 130 -0.43 -8.79 -11.13
CA GLN A 130 -0.12 -9.65 -10.00
C GLN A 130 -0.64 -11.06 -10.25
N LYS A 131 0.24 -12.06 -10.07
CA LYS A 131 -0.16 -13.46 -10.09
C LYS A 131 -0.90 -13.77 -8.79
N ASP A 132 -2.02 -14.45 -8.88
CA ASP A 132 -2.65 -15.04 -7.70
C ASP A 132 -1.80 -16.20 -7.15
N ASN A 133 -2.19 -16.72 -5.98
CA ASN A 133 -1.54 -17.87 -5.35
C ASN A 133 -1.79 -19.20 -6.08
N TRP A 134 -2.57 -19.20 -7.16
CA TRP A 134 -3.04 -20.36 -7.93
C TRP A 134 -2.63 -20.34 -9.42
N GLY A 135 -1.82 -19.36 -9.84
CA GLY A 135 -1.35 -19.17 -11.22
C GLY A 135 -2.28 -18.38 -12.15
N GLY A 136 -3.44 -17.94 -11.69
CA GLY A 136 -4.35 -17.05 -12.41
C GLY A 136 -3.84 -15.59 -12.44
N ARG A 137 -4.23 -14.88 -13.50
CA ARG A 137 -4.22 -13.43 -13.59
C ARG A 137 -5.68 -13.03 -13.55
N TYR A 138 -6.12 -12.39 -12.48
CA TYR A 138 -7.41 -11.69 -12.54
C TYR A 138 -7.22 -10.33 -13.19
#